data_AF-A0A2V8J773-F1
#
_entry.id   AF-A0A2V8J773-F1
#
_cell.length_a   1.000
_cell.length_b   1.000
_cell.length_c   1.000
_cell.angle_alpha   90.00
_cell.angle_beta   90.00
_cell.angle_gamma   90.00
#
_symmetry.space_group_name_H-M   'P 1'
#
loop_
_entity.id
_entity.type
_entity.pdbx_description
1 polymer ?
#
loop_
_entity_poly.entity_id
_entity_poly.type
_entity_poly.pdbx_seq_one_letter_code
_entity_poly.pdbx_strand_id
1 'polypeptide(L)'
;MILLLLAIVAIGPSAPDPALTPGVVRPLTTTAICTTQWGRDRRHVTETMKRQVARAYGVPWAKHRLYEFDHLIPRELGGADDVRNLWPQILDPDARIKDREENRLHRAVCAGTIDLPTAQQQMRTWGR
;
A
#
# COMPACT_ATOMS: atom_id res chain seq x y z
N MET A 1 10.71 32.10 -30.50
CA MET A 1 9.81 31.36 -29.59
C MET A 1 10.43 30.01 -29.29
N ILE A 2 11.22 29.91 -28.23
CA ILE A 2 11.74 28.63 -27.74
C ILE A 2 10.65 28.09 -26.82
N LEU A 3 9.93 27.05 -27.27
CA LEU A 3 9.06 26.29 -26.38
C LEU A 3 9.97 25.56 -25.37
N LEU A 4 10.08 26.10 -24.16
CA LEU A 4 10.47 25.29 -23.01
C LEU A 4 9.36 24.25 -22.80
N LEU A 5 9.60 23.03 -23.27
CA LEU A 5 8.94 21.85 -22.73
C LEU A 5 9.39 21.74 -21.28
N LEU A 6 8.64 22.37 -20.36
CA LEU A 6 8.62 21.95 -18.97
C LEU A 6 8.19 20.48 -19.02
N ALA A 7 9.18 19.58 -18.95
CA ALA A 7 8.92 18.21 -18.58
C ALA A 7 8.33 18.29 -17.19
N ILE A 8 6.99 18.30 -17.12
CA ILE A 8 6.28 18.08 -15.87
C ILE A 8 6.81 16.74 -15.40
N VAL A 9 7.70 16.77 -14.42
CA VAL A 9 8.03 15.59 -13.63
C VAL A 9 6.71 15.28 -12.95
N ALA A 10 5.89 14.45 -13.57
CA ALA A 10 4.75 13.84 -12.92
C ALA A 10 5.34 12.99 -11.80
N ILE A 11 5.44 13.63 -10.63
CA ILE A 11 5.53 12.99 -9.33
C ILE A 11 4.20 12.24 -9.24
N GLY A 12 4.26 10.93 -9.00
CA GLY A 12 3.09 10.06 -8.98
C GLY A 12 2.11 10.42 -7.87
N PRO A 13 1.09 9.59 -7.64
CA PRO A 13 0.09 9.87 -6.62
C PRO A 13 0.75 10.01 -5.25
N SER A 14 0.38 11.06 -4.51
CA SER A 14 0.83 11.26 -3.11
C SER A 14 0.06 10.42 -2.11
N ALA A 15 -1.06 9.83 -2.52
CA ALA A 15 -1.96 9.02 -1.70
C ALA A 15 -2.71 7.98 -2.55
N PRO A 16 -3.19 6.88 -1.96
CA PRO A 16 -4.02 5.88 -2.64
C PRO A 16 -5.37 6.47 -3.06
N ASP A 17 -5.76 6.23 -4.32
CA ASP A 17 -7.08 6.59 -4.82
C ASP A 17 -8.11 5.54 -4.35
N PRO A 18 -9.13 5.90 -3.54
CA PRO A 18 -10.18 4.95 -3.11
C PRO A 18 -10.90 4.20 -4.24
N ALA A 19 -11.02 4.78 -5.43
CA ALA A 19 -11.67 4.14 -6.56
C ALA A 19 -10.80 3.02 -7.16
N LEU A 20 -9.47 3.16 -7.08
CA LEU A 20 -8.51 2.18 -7.60
C LEU A 20 -8.03 1.21 -6.52
N THR A 21 -7.87 1.70 -5.30
CA THR A 21 -7.31 1.00 -4.15
C THR A 21 -8.24 1.12 -2.93
N PRO A 22 -9.42 0.48 -2.94
CA PRO A 22 -10.37 0.50 -1.81
C PRO A 22 -9.88 -0.20 -0.53
N GLY A 23 -8.79 -0.96 -0.58
CA GLY A 23 -8.25 -1.68 0.58
C GLY A 23 -8.91 -3.05 0.78
N VAL A 24 -8.61 -3.99 -0.11
CA VAL A 24 -9.10 -5.37 -0.05
C VAL A 24 -8.38 -6.18 1.03
N VAL A 25 -9.13 -6.92 1.82
CA VAL A 25 -8.63 -7.77 2.91
C VAL A 25 -8.90 -9.24 2.63
N ARG A 26 -8.06 -10.11 3.21
CA ARG A 26 -8.26 -11.55 3.29
C ARG A 26 -9.11 -11.89 4.53
N PRO A 27 -9.85 -13.01 4.52
CA PRO A 27 -10.59 -13.47 5.68
C PRO A 27 -9.66 -14.15 6.71
N LEU A 28 -8.67 -13.41 7.21
CA LEU A 28 -7.76 -13.88 8.26
C LEU A 28 -8.33 -13.56 9.64
N THR A 29 -8.15 -14.49 10.58
CA THR A 29 -8.44 -14.23 12.00
C THR A 29 -7.34 -13.37 12.62
N THR A 30 -7.65 -12.64 13.68
CA THR A 30 -6.66 -11.91 14.48
C THR A 30 -5.55 -12.84 14.97
N THR A 31 -5.89 -14.07 15.38
CA THR A 31 -4.90 -15.09 15.77
C THR A 31 -3.94 -15.43 14.63
N ALA A 32 -4.45 -15.64 13.41
CA ALA A 32 -3.60 -15.91 12.26
C ALA A 32 -2.69 -14.71 11.95
N ILE A 33 -3.22 -13.48 12.07
CA ILE A 33 -2.43 -12.26 11.88
C ILE A 33 -1.30 -12.16 12.91
N CYS A 34 -1.59 -12.38 14.19
CA CYS A 34 -0.63 -12.16 15.27
C CYS A 34 0.37 -13.31 15.48
N THR A 35 0.14 -14.47 14.86
CA THR A 35 1.08 -15.60 14.89
C THR A 35 1.92 -15.72 13.62
N THR A 36 1.56 -15.01 12.55
CA THR A 36 2.34 -14.99 11.30
C THR A 36 3.62 -14.17 11.47
N GLN A 37 4.74 -14.72 10.98
CA GLN A 37 6.00 -13.99 10.87
C GLN A 37 6.01 -13.15 9.58
N TRP A 38 5.39 -11.97 9.64
CA TRP A 38 5.33 -11.04 8.51
C TRP A 38 6.73 -10.64 8.03
N GLY A 39 6.92 -10.63 6.71
CA GLY A 39 8.22 -10.40 6.06
C GLY A 39 9.01 -11.69 5.79
N ARG A 40 8.62 -12.81 6.40
CA ARG A 40 9.08 -14.17 6.03
C ARG A 40 7.99 -14.99 5.33
N ASP A 41 6.76 -14.49 5.35
CA ASP A 41 5.63 -15.09 4.67
C ASP A 41 5.74 -14.94 3.13
N ARG A 42 5.02 -15.78 2.39
CA ARG A 42 4.98 -15.67 0.93
C ARG A 42 4.25 -14.39 0.53
N ARG A 43 4.97 -13.48 -0.15
CA ARG A 43 4.40 -12.32 -0.86
C ARG A 43 4.01 -12.71 -2.28
N HIS A 44 2.78 -12.40 -2.68
CA HIS A 44 2.29 -12.68 -4.03
C HIS A 44 2.00 -11.40 -4.83
N VAL A 45 2.89 -10.40 -4.77
CA VAL A 45 2.83 -9.21 -5.64
C VAL A 45 3.66 -9.46 -6.90
N THR A 46 2.99 -9.87 -7.99
CA THR A 46 3.64 -10.19 -9.26
C THR A 46 3.97 -8.94 -10.10
N GLU A 47 4.91 -9.05 -11.04
CA GLU A 47 5.19 -7.97 -11.99
C GLU A 47 3.97 -7.58 -12.85
N THR A 48 3.12 -8.56 -13.19
CA THR A 48 1.86 -8.31 -13.89
C THR A 48 0.94 -7.39 -13.08
N MET A 49 0.82 -7.65 -11.76
CA MET A 49 0.04 -6.81 -10.86
C MET A 49 0.61 -5.40 -10.77
N LYS A 50 1.95 -5.26 -10.61
CA LYS A 50 2.61 -3.95 -10.59
C LYS A 50 2.34 -3.15 -11.87
N ARG A 51 2.41 -3.80 -13.04
CA ARG A 51 2.10 -3.16 -14.33
C ARG A 51 0.64 -2.71 -14.44
N GLN A 52 -0.30 -3.53 -13.92
CA GLN A 52 -1.72 -3.18 -13.89
C GLN A 52 -1.95 -1.94 -13.02
N VAL A 53 -1.38 -1.93 -11.81
CA VAL A 53 -1.47 -0.78 -10.88
C VAL A 53 -0.82 0.46 -11.50
N ALA A 54 0.38 0.33 -12.08
CA ALA A 54 1.07 1.45 -12.74
C ALA A 54 0.21 2.08 -13.84
N ARG A 55 -0.42 1.24 -14.68
CA ARG A 55 -1.34 1.69 -15.73
C ARG A 55 -2.56 2.41 -15.14
N ALA A 56 -3.19 1.84 -14.12
CA ALA A 56 -4.37 2.42 -13.48
C ALA A 56 -4.10 3.81 -12.90
N TYR A 57 -2.91 3.99 -12.30
CA TYR A 57 -2.48 5.25 -11.70
C TYR A 57 -1.75 6.20 -12.66
N GLY A 58 -1.67 5.88 -13.95
CA GLY A 58 -0.96 6.71 -14.93
C GLY A 58 0.55 6.81 -14.72
N VAL A 59 1.15 5.90 -13.94
CA VAL A 59 2.61 5.83 -13.72
C VAL A 59 3.26 5.17 -14.94
N PRO A 60 4.13 5.87 -15.69
CA PRO A 60 4.85 5.27 -16.79
C PRO A 60 5.71 4.12 -16.29
N TRP A 61 5.65 2.96 -16.94
CA TRP A 61 6.45 1.80 -16.50
C TRP A 61 7.95 2.10 -16.46
N ALA A 62 8.47 3.00 -17.28
CA ALA A 62 9.88 3.42 -17.20
C ALA A 62 10.26 4.02 -15.83
N LYS A 63 9.30 4.56 -15.07
CA LYS A 63 9.48 5.17 -13.76
C LYS A 63 9.11 4.26 -12.59
N HIS A 64 8.73 3.00 -12.83
CA HIS A 64 8.22 2.10 -11.78
C HIS A 64 9.17 1.93 -10.58
N ARG A 65 10.49 2.06 -10.79
CA ARG A 65 11.51 1.96 -9.74
C ARG A 65 11.52 3.11 -8.73
N LEU A 66 10.80 4.20 -9.02
CA LEU A 66 10.61 5.30 -8.08
C LEU A 66 9.52 5.02 -7.04
N TYR A 67 8.80 3.90 -7.20
CA TYR A 67 7.67 3.55 -6.38
C TYR A 67 7.85 2.15 -5.79
N GLU A 68 7.33 1.96 -4.58
CA GLU A 68 6.92 0.65 -4.13
C GLU A 68 5.46 0.42 -4.54
N PHE A 69 5.17 -0.73 -5.13
CA PHE A 69 3.78 -1.15 -5.35
C PHE A 69 3.30 -1.83 -4.07
N ASP A 70 2.81 -1.00 -3.17
CA ASP A 70 2.56 -1.38 -1.79
C ASP A 70 1.08 -1.47 -1.48
N HIS A 71 0.77 -2.20 -0.40
CA HIS A 71 -0.57 -2.42 0.06
C HIS A 71 -1.13 -1.18 0.77
N LEU A 72 -2.39 -0.83 0.52
CA LEU A 72 -3.08 0.18 1.34
C LEU A 72 -3.32 -0.36 2.75
N ILE A 73 -3.96 -1.53 2.84
CA ILE A 73 -4.04 -2.28 4.10
C ILE A 73 -2.87 -3.26 4.09
N PRO A 74 -1.92 -3.17 5.02
CA PRO A 74 -0.76 -4.06 5.02
C PRO A 74 -1.19 -5.49 5.29
N ARG A 75 -0.34 -6.44 4.87
CA ARG A 75 -0.60 -7.87 5.06
C ARG A 75 -0.67 -8.23 6.54
N GLU A 76 0.07 -7.53 7.40
CA GLU A 76 0.02 -7.64 8.86
C GLU A 76 -1.25 -7.10 9.51
N LEU A 77 -2.15 -6.49 8.73
CA LEU A 77 -3.53 -6.19 9.11
C LEU A 77 -4.54 -6.95 8.24
N GLY A 78 -4.11 -8.05 7.62
CA GLY A 78 -4.95 -8.91 6.81
C GLY A 78 -5.16 -8.41 5.38
N GLY A 79 -4.42 -7.41 4.92
CA GLY A 79 -4.45 -6.96 3.52
C GLY A 79 -4.23 -8.09 2.52
N ALA A 80 -4.91 -8.04 1.38
CA ALA A 80 -4.78 -8.99 0.29
C ALA A 80 -3.68 -8.59 -0.69
N ASP A 81 -2.95 -9.57 -1.24
CA ASP A 81 -2.13 -9.41 -2.45
C ASP A 81 -3.07 -9.27 -3.67
N ASP A 82 -3.75 -8.13 -3.78
CA ASP A 82 -4.76 -7.83 -4.80
C ASP A 82 -4.50 -6.44 -5.38
N VAL A 83 -4.63 -6.26 -6.70
CA VAL A 83 -4.42 -4.96 -7.36
C VAL A 83 -5.31 -3.83 -6.79
N ARG A 84 -6.47 -4.16 -6.22
CA ARG A 84 -7.38 -3.22 -5.53
C ARG A 84 -6.97 -2.93 -4.07
N ASN A 85 -5.90 -3.55 -3.60
CA ASN A 85 -5.22 -3.19 -2.36
C ASN A 85 -3.82 -2.64 -2.64
N LEU A 86 -3.37 -2.57 -3.90
CA LEU A 86 -2.04 -2.05 -4.25
C LEU A 86 -2.13 -0.64 -4.85
N TRP A 87 -1.12 0.19 -4.58
CA TRP A 87 -0.95 1.51 -5.16
C TRP A 87 0.54 1.82 -5.34
N PRO A 88 0.94 2.72 -6.26
CA PRO A 88 2.33 3.11 -6.42
C PRO A 88 2.68 4.17 -5.36
N GLN A 89 3.27 3.72 -4.27
CA GLN A 89 3.74 4.54 -3.18
C GLN A 89 5.12 5.10 -3.49
N ILE A 90 5.30 6.40 -3.35
CA ILE A 90 6.64 7.00 -3.42
C ILE A 90 7.51 6.37 -2.32
N LEU A 91 8.77 6.10 -2.65
CA LEU A 91 9.75 5.58 -1.69
C LEU A 91 10.04 6.62 -0.58
N ASP A 92 11.26 6.67 -0.06
CA ASP A 92 11.58 7.52 1.09
C ASP A 92 11.24 9.01 0.88
N PRO A 93 10.68 9.71 1.90
CA PRO A 93 10.39 9.23 3.26
C PRO A 93 9.00 8.60 3.45
N ASP A 94 8.11 8.67 2.45
CA ASP A 94 6.68 8.33 2.60
C ASP A 94 6.45 6.87 2.94
N ALA A 95 7.20 5.95 2.30
CA ALA A 95 7.22 4.53 2.63
C ALA A 95 7.49 4.29 4.12
N ARG A 96 8.56 4.88 4.66
CA ARG A 96 8.93 4.71 6.09
C ARG A 96 7.91 5.30 7.06
N ILE A 97 7.23 6.38 6.67
CA ILE A 97 6.19 6.99 7.50
C ILE A 97 5.01 6.03 7.61
N LYS A 98 4.58 5.45 6.48
CA LYS A 98 3.53 4.44 6.45
C LYS A 98 3.92 3.17 7.22
N ASP A 99 5.12 2.63 6.99
CA ASP A 99 5.61 1.43 7.68
C ASP A 99 5.52 1.57 9.21
N ARG A 100 5.86 2.75 9.75
CA ARG A 100 5.77 2.98 11.21
C ARG A 100 4.34 2.90 11.72
N GLU A 101 3.39 3.44 10.97
CA GLU A 101 1.97 3.43 11.31
C GLU A 101 1.38 2.02 11.21
N GLU A 102 1.71 1.29 10.15
CA GLU A 102 1.32 -0.11 9.96
C GLU A 102 1.78 -0.98 11.14
N ASN A 103 3.07 -0.87 11.47
CA ASN A 103 3.67 -1.58 12.58
C ASN A 103 3.02 -1.19 13.92
N ARG A 104 2.65 0.10 14.10
CA ARG A 104 1.95 0.57 15.30
C ARG A 104 0.57 -0.09 15.41
N LEU A 105 -0.19 -0.11 14.33
CA LEU A 105 -1.52 -0.70 14.25
C LEU A 105 -1.49 -2.22 14.45
N HIS A 106 -0.55 -2.91 13.82
CA HIS A 106 -0.37 -4.35 14.00
C HIS A 106 -0.11 -4.70 15.47
N ARG A 107 0.82 -3.99 16.12
CA ARG A 107 1.07 -4.15 17.56
C ARG A 107 -0.18 -3.87 18.40
N ALA A 108 -0.92 -2.81 18.08
CA ALA A 108 -2.13 -2.45 18.81
C ALA A 108 -3.23 -3.53 18.70
N VAL A 109 -3.40 -4.12 17.51
CA VAL A 109 -4.30 -5.25 17.26
C VAL A 109 -3.86 -6.49 18.05
N CYS A 110 -2.57 -6.84 17.98
CA CYS A 110 -2.07 -8.03 18.66
C CYS A 110 -1.98 -7.89 20.19
N ALA A 111 -1.93 -6.66 20.70
CA ALA A 111 -2.10 -6.37 22.12
C ALA A 111 -3.58 -6.31 22.57
N GLY A 112 -4.54 -6.41 21.64
CA GLY A 112 -5.98 -6.30 21.93
C GLY A 112 -6.45 -4.89 22.29
N THR A 113 -5.63 -3.86 22.04
CA THR A 113 -5.95 -2.46 22.36
C THR A 113 -6.90 -1.81 21.36
N ILE A 114 -6.90 -2.30 20.11
CA ILE A 114 -7.90 -1.97 19.07
C ILE A 114 -8.30 -3.27 18.37
N ASP A 115 -9.51 -3.32 17.81
CA ASP A 115 -9.90 -4.44 16.98
C ASP A 115 -9.33 -4.34 15.55
N LEU A 116 -9.26 -5.48 14.87
CA LEU A 116 -8.73 -5.57 13.51
C LEU A 116 -9.51 -4.71 12.50
N PRO A 117 -10.86 -4.69 12.48
CA PRO A 117 -11.62 -3.82 11.58
C PRO A 117 -11.31 -2.33 11.76
N THR A 118 -11.11 -1.86 13.00
CA THR A 118 -10.74 -0.47 13.30
C THR A 118 -9.37 -0.14 12.71
N ALA A 119 -8.37 -1.02 12.89
CA ALA A 119 -7.05 -0.83 12.30
C ALA A 119 -7.10 -0.79 10.76
N GLN A 120 -7.87 -1.69 10.15
CA GLN A 120 -8.09 -1.70 8.69
C GLN A 120 -8.77 -0.41 8.20
N GLN A 121 -9.71 0.13 8.98
CA GLN A 121 -10.37 1.39 8.65
C GLN A 121 -9.41 2.58 8.73
N GLN A 122 -8.51 2.62 9.72
CA GLN A 122 -7.47 3.67 9.80
C GLN A 122 -6.56 3.64 8.56
N MET A 123 -6.19 2.45 8.09
CA MET A 123 -5.41 2.32 6.85
C MET A 123 -6.19 2.77 5.60
N ARG A 124 -7.49 2.52 5.51
CA ARG A 124 -8.31 3.00 4.37
C ARG A 124 -8.32 4.53 4.23
N THR A 125 -8.10 5.25 5.33
CA THR A 125 -8.02 6.70 5.37
C THR A 125 -6.59 7.24 5.29
N TRP A 126 -5.58 6.38 5.08
CA TRP A 126 -4.19 6.80 4.93
C TRP A 126 -4.01 7.85 3.82
N GLY A 127 -3.23 8.89 4.13
CA GLY A 127 -2.90 9.96 3.17
C GLY A 127 -4.07 10.90 2.84
N ARG A 128 -5.12 10.93 3.67
CA ARG A 128 -6.27 11.84 3.56
C ARG A 128 -6.34 12.82 4.71
#